data_AF-A0A538RQ29-F1
#
_entry.id   AF-A0A538RQ29-F1
#
_cell.length_a   1.000
_cell.length_b   1.000
_cell.length_c   1.000
_cell.angle_alpha   90.00
_cell.angle_beta   90.00
_cell.angle_gamma   90.00
#
_symmetry.space_group_name_H-M   'P 1'
#
loop_
_entity.id
_entity.type
_entity.pdbx_description
1 polymer ?
#
loop_
_entity_poly.entity_id
_entity_poly.type
_entity_poly.pdbx_seq_one_letter_code
_entity_poly.pdbx_strand_id
1 'polypeptide(L)'
;MRYFSVAGRHEGGWHSPEWQLSHPIVTLAEGPNDGIVSVASATYGERCEVWKGDHISLINWLNPLAQFRGKCQNRTEQYASLVRSLADEGF
;
A
#
# COMPACT_ATOMS: atom_id res chain seq x y z
N MET A 1 -24.61 -3.32 0.22
CA MET A 1 -23.32 -2.78 0.70
C MET A 1 -22.31 -2.98 -0.41
N ARG A 2 -21.61 -1.91 -0.78
CA ARG A 2 -20.58 -1.93 -1.81
C ARG A 2 -19.22 -1.92 -1.11
N TYR A 3 -18.26 -2.68 -1.62
CA TYR A 3 -16.97 -2.87 -0.99
C TYR A 3 -15.85 -2.42 -1.91
N PHE A 4 -14.90 -1.68 -1.35
CA PHE A 4 -13.71 -1.18 -2.04
C PHE A 4 -12.50 -1.54 -1.20
N SER A 5 -11.38 -1.78 -1.87
CA SER A 5 -10.11 -2.09 -1.22
C SER A 5 -8.97 -1.27 -1.81
N VAL A 6 -7.91 -1.13 -1.03
CA VAL A 6 -6.65 -0.54 -1.45
C VAL A 6 -5.53 -1.49 -1.04
N ALA A 7 -4.68 -1.83 -2.00
CA ALA A 7 -3.49 -2.66 -1.80
C ALA A 7 -2.22 -1.83 -1.97
N GLY A 8 -1.17 -2.20 -1.26
CA GLY A 8 0.16 -1.63 -1.45
C GLY A 8 1.03 -2.48 -2.36
N ARG A 9 1.93 -1.81 -3.08
CA ARG A 9 3.03 -2.45 -3.81
C ARG A 9 4.35 -1.79 -3.46
N HIS A 10 5.19 -2.56 -2.78
CA HIS A 10 6.57 -2.23 -2.47
C HIS A 10 7.50 -2.97 -3.45
N GLU A 11 8.58 -2.32 -3.91
CA GLU A 11 9.49 -2.91 -4.90
C GLU A 11 10.65 -3.70 -4.28
N GLY A 12 10.76 -3.73 -2.95
CA GLY A 12 11.83 -4.42 -2.24
C GLY A 12 13.15 -3.64 -2.36
N GLY A 13 13.65 -3.09 -1.25
CA GLY A 13 14.92 -2.41 -1.28
C GLY A 13 15.59 -2.28 0.09
N TRP A 14 16.90 -2.05 0.06
CA TRP A 14 17.74 -1.85 1.25
C TRP A 14 17.26 -0.73 2.18
N HIS A 15 16.43 0.17 1.66
CA HIS A 15 15.89 1.32 2.37
C HIS A 15 14.67 1.02 3.26
N SER A 16 14.15 -0.21 3.24
CA SER A 16 13.06 -0.68 4.12
C SER A 16 13.49 -1.98 4.81
N PRO A 17 14.45 -1.93 5.76
CA PRO A 17 14.97 -3.10 6.47
C PRO A 17 13.88 -3.92 7.14
N GLU A 18 12.81 -3.28 7.60
CA GLU A 18 11.65 -3.93 8.21
C GLU A 18 10.96 -4.96 7.29
N TRP A 19 11.10 -4.83 5.97
CA TRP A 19 10.47 -5.73 4.98
C TRP A 19 11.45 -6.68 4.31
N GLN A 20 12.74 -6.66 4.67
CA GLN A 20 13.76 -7.46 3.98
C GLN A 20 13.52 -8.98 4.07
N LEU A 21 12.85 -9.45 5.12
CA LEU A 21 12.54 -10.86 5.29
C LEU A 21 11.19 -11.22 4.67
N SER A 22 10.14 -10.47 5.01
CA SER A 22 8.77 -10.81 4.63
C SER A 22 8.50 -10.54 3.14
N HIS A 23 8.99 -9.42 2.59
CA HIS A 23 8.78 -9.07 1.19
C HIS A 23 9.20 -10.18 0.21
N PRO A 24 10.44 -10.74 0.25
CA PRO A 24 10.83 -11.80 -0.67
C PRO A 24 10.07 -13.11 -0.45
N ILE A 25 9.70 -13.44 0.79
CA ILE A 25 8.90 -14.65 1.09
C ILE A 25 7.52 -14.54 0.43
N VAL A 26 6.83 -13.41 0.64
CA VAL A 26 5.51 -13.16 0.04
C VAL A 26 5.63 -13.01 -1.47
N THR A 27 6.68 -12.35 -1.98
CA THR A 27 6.93 -12.26 -3.43
C THR A 27 7.06 -13.64 -4.08
N LEU A 28 7.75 -14.57 -3.42
CA LEU A 28 7.91 -15.93 -3.93
C LEU A 28 6.58 -16.72 -3.90
N ALA A 29 5.78 -16.57 -2.86
CA ALA A 29 4.56 -17.35 -2.66
C ALA A 29 3.33 -16.76 -3.39
N GLU A 30 3.18 -15.44 -3.41
CA GLU A 30 1.96 -14.73 -3.78
C GLU A 30 2.19 -13.58 -4.77
N GLY A 31 3.44 -13.16 -4.99
CA GLY A 31 3.80 -12.10 -5.94
C GLY A 31 3.80 -10.69 -5.34
N PRO A 32 3.40 -9.65 -6.10
CA PRO A 32 3.48 -8.25 -5.66
C PRO A 32 2.83 -8.04 -4.29
N ASN A 33 3.53 -7.36 -3.38
CA ASN A 33 3.10 -7.15 -2.00
C ASN A 33 3.64 -5.83 -1.44
N ASP A 34 3.10 -5.43 -0.29
CA ASP A 34 3.48 -4.21 0.43
C ASP A 34 4.54 -4.45 1.53
N GLY A 35 5.15 -5.62 1.53
CA GLY A 35 6.06 -6.09 2.58
C GLY A 35 5.43 -7.09 3.54
N ILE A 36 4.10 -7.14 3.68
CA ILE A 36 3.40 -8.12 4.55
C ILE A 36 2.27 -8.82 3.80
N VAL A 37 1.47 -8.07 3.06
CA VAL A 37 0.24 -8.54 2.42
C VAL A 37 0.39 -8.46 0.91
N SER A 38 0.06 -9.53 0.20
CA SER A 38 0.06 -9.53 -1.26
C SER A 38 -1.10 -8.71 -1.82
N VAL A 39 -0.90 -8.18 -3.02
CA VAL A 39 -1.98 -7.52 -3.78
C VAL A 39 -3.15 -8.49 -4.01
N ALA A 40 -2.86 -9.77 -4.25
CA ALA A 40 -3.87 -10.80 -4.41
C ALA A 40 -4.72 -10.96 -3.13
N SER A 41 -4.06 -11.04 -1.96
CA SER A 41 -4.75 -11.15 -0.67
C SER A 41 -5.53 -9.89 -0.28
N ALA A 42 -5.03 -8.70 -0.65
CA ALA A 42 -5.67 -7.42 -0.34
C ALA A 42 -6.83 -7.07 -1.30
N THR A 43 -6.95 -7.77 -2.43
CA THR A 43 -8.00 -7.54 -3.41
C THR A 43 -9.34 -8.03 -2.89
N TYR A 44 -10.25 -7.09 -2.60
CA TYR A 44 -11.60 -7.38 -2.14
C TYR A 44 -12.63 -6.39 -2.69
N GLY A 45 -13.85 -6.87 -2.91
CA GLY A 45 -14.97 -6.05 -3.35
C GLY A 45 -15.00 -5.79 -4.86
N GLU A 46 -15.62 -4.68 -5.25
CA GLU A 46 -15.88 -4.32 -6.64
C GLU A 46 -14.64 -3.71 -7.32
N ARG A 47 -13.82 -3.00 -6.55
CA ARG A 47 -12.62 -2.32 -7.04
C ARG A 47 -11.52 -2.37 -5.99
N CYS A 48 -10.32 -2.67 -6.46
CA CYS A 48 -9.08 -2.60 -5.69
C CYS A 48 -8.12 -1.63 -6.37
N GLU A 49 -7.69 -0.58 -5.66
CA GLU A 49 -6.61 0.28 -6.13
C GLU A 49 -5.27 -0.19 -5.60
N VAL A 50 -4.22 -0.15 -6.43
CA VAL A 50 -2.88 -0.52 -6.02
C VAL A 50 -2.02 0.74 -5.91
N TRP A 51 -1.60 1.08 -4.70
CA TRP A 51 -0.74 2.24 -4.43
C TRP A 51 0.72 1.81 -4.29
N LYS A 52 1.64 2.61 -4.87
CA LYS A 52 3.08 2.37 -4.70
C LYS A 52 3.48 2.70 -3.26
N GLY A 53 3.82 1.71 -2.45
CA GLY A 53 4.10 1.89 -1.03
C GLY A 53 4.25 0.58 -0.28
N ASP A 54 4.95 0.63 0.85
CA ASP A 54 4.90 -0.44 1.84
C ASP A 54 3.70 -0.30 2.78
N HIS A 55 3.47 -1.34 3.58
CA HIS A 55 2.32 -1.49 4.46
C HIS A 55 2.09 -0.30 5.40
N ILE A 56 3.18 0.25 5.96
CA ILE A 56 3.14 1.37 6.91
C ILE A 56 2.93 2.69 6.16
N SER A 57 3.51 2.82 4.97
CA SER A 57 3.30 3.99 4.12
C SER A 57 1.86 4.14 3.61
N LEU A 58 1.06 3.07 3.59
CA LEU A 58 -0.34 3.14 3.16
C LEU A 58 -1.18 3.97 4.12
N ILE A 59 -0.97 3.81 5.43
CA ILE A 59 -1.67 4.57 6.48
C ILE A 59 -1.01 5.92 6.78
N ASN A 60 -0.18 6.41 5.87
CA ASN A 60 0.60 7.64 6.02
C ASN A 60 1.48 7.65 7.30
N TRP A 61 1.84 6.47 7.81
CA TRP A 61 2.66 6.39 9.01
C TRP A 61 4.11 6.69 8.65
N LEU A 62 4.63 7.68 9.34
CA LEU A 62 5.94 8.24 9.11
C LEU A 62 6.98 7.42 9.85
N ASN A 63 7.54 6.39 9.22
CA ASN A 63 8.73 5.73 9.78
C ASN A 63 9.88 6.77 9.80
N PRO A 64 10.45 7.13 10.97
CA PRO A 64 11.55 8.09 11.05
C PRO A 64 12.74 7.74 10.16
N LEU A 65 13.01 6.43 9.96
CA LEU A 65 14.05 5.96 9.04
C LEU A 65 13.67 6.19 7.58
N ALA A 66 12.39 6.04 7.21
CA ALA A 66 11.90 6.31 5.86
C ALA A 66 11.85 7.81 5.57
N GLN A 67 11.52 8.64 6.57
CA GLN A 67 11.63 10.10 6.49
C GLN A 67 13.08 10.54 6.29
N PHE A 68 13.99 10.04 7.12
CA PHE A 68 15.42 10.33 7.02
C PHE A 68 15.99 9.94 5.64
N ARG A 69 15.48 8.85 5.06
CA ARG A 69 15.86 8.37 3.72
C ARG A 69 15.12 9.06 2.56
N GLY A 70 14.29 10.06 2.84
CA GLY A 70 13.58 10.85 1.82
C GLY A 70 12.51 10.07 1.03
N LYS A 71 12.04 8.92 1.55
CA LYS A 71 11.02 8.07 0.89
C LYS A 71 9.63 8.22 1.47
N CYS A 72 9.44 9.18 2.38
CA CYS A 72 8.13 9.50 2.92
C CYS A 72 7.22 10.02 1.81
N GLN A 73 6.28 9.19 1.37
CA GLN A 73 5.24 9.60 0.43
C GLN A 73 4.05 10.13 1.23
N ASN A 74 3.69 11.40 1.00
CA ASN A 74 2.44 11.95 1.53
C ASN A 74 1.26 11.25 0.82
N ARG A 75 0.40 10.58 1.59
CA ARG A 75 -0.76 9.85 1.05
C ARG A 75 -2.05 10.66 0.96
N THR A 76 -2.02 11.91 1.42
CA THR A 76 -3.21 12.76 1.50
C THR A 76 -3.91 12.89 0.14
N GLU A 77 -3.14 13.00 -0.95
CA GLU A 77 -3.71 13.11 -2.30
C GLU A 77 -4.42 11.83 -2.76
N GLN A 78 -3.84 10.65 -2.51
CA GLN A 78 -4.49 9.38 -2.84
C GLN A 78 -5.79 9.20 -2.05
N TYR A 79 -5.79 9.50 -0.75
CA TYR A 79 -7.01 9.44 0.06
C TYR A 79 -8.06 10.45 -0.41
N ALA A 80 -7.67 11.68 -0.72
CA ALA A 80 -8.58 12.68 -1.26
C ALA A 80 -9.19 12.24 -2.60
N SER A 81 -8.41 11.62 -3.48
CA SER A 81 -8.88 11.04 -4.74
C SER A 81 -9.87 9.90 -4.53
N LEU A 82 -9.59 9.01 -3.57
CA LEU A 82 -10.48 7.91 -3.22
C LEU A 82 -11.82 8.43 -2.69
N VAL A 83 -11.80 9.39 -1.77
CA VAL A 83 -13.03 9.98 -1.20
C VAL A 83 -13.85 10.69 -2.28
N ARG A 84 -13.21 11.41 -3.21
CA ARG A 84 -13.89 12.03 -4.35
C ARG A 84 -14.54 10.98 -5.26
N SER A 85 -13.82 9.90 -5.57
CA SER A 85 -14.36 8.81 -6.39
C SER A 85 -15.58 8.17 -5.73
N LEU A 86 -15.55 7.97 -4.41
CA LEU A 86 -16.71 7.47 -3.67
C LEU A 86 -17.87 8.47 -3.70
N ALA A 87 -17.61 9.77 -3.56
CA ALA A 87 -18.65 10.79 -3.66
C ALA A 87 -19.31 10.80 -5.06
N ASP A 88 -18.52 10.66 -6.13
CA ASP A 88 -19.02 10.57 -7.51
C ASP A 88 -19.88 9.31 -7.75
N GLU A 89 -19.62 8.24 -7.00
CA GLU A 89 -20.39 7.00 -7.01
C GLU A 89 -21.64 7.04 -6.11
N GLY A 90 -21.89 8.16 -5.43
CA GLY A 90 -23.09 8.41 -4.63
C GLY A 90 -23.05 7.88 -3.20
N PHE A 91 -21.86 7.75 -2.61
CA PHE A 91 -21.67 7.44 -1.18
C PHE A 91 -21.66 8.69 -0.29
#